data_AF-A0A2P5CRY8-F1
#
_entry.id   AF-A0A2P5CRY8-F1
#
_cell.length_a   1.000
_cell.length_b   1.000
_cell.length_c   1.000
_cell.angle_alpha   90.00
_cell.angle_beta   90.00
_cell.angle_gamma   90.00
#
_symmetry.space_group_name_H-M   'P 1'
#
loop_
_entity.id
_entity.type
_entity.pdbx_description
1 polymer ?
#
loop_
_entity_poly.entity_id
_entity_poly.type
_entity_poly.pdbx_seq_one_letter_code
_entity_poly.pdbx_strand_id
1 'polypeptide(L)'
;IKSPSDDSVSDFKTSTQFTPENRENLGAIIGSLKKTTVMMIRVVARSLIRGESFHRHTSMAAFPAMSLDDFFRSRRTMTMTMMMSTDSSPDSYSHSSSPEKTTSLKEEEDEKKETKAQSNAMVSSYWGVTKKKITREDGTEWPWNCFMPWETYAADLSIDLSKHHVPKTFSDKFAYRTVKILRIPTDLFFKRRYGCRAMMLETVAAVPGMVGGVLLHLRSLRKFEQSGGWIKALLEEAENERMHLMTMVELVQPKWYERLLVLAVQGVFFNAYFVLYLLSPKLAHRIVGYLEEEAIHSYTEYLKDLNDGKIENGPAPAIAIDYWRLPKDATLKDVITVIRADEAHHRDVNHFASDIHFQGKELSESPAPVGYH
;
A
#
# COMPACT_ATOMS: atom_id res chain seq x y z
N ILE A 1 -35.60 14.70 -61.18
CA ILE A 1 -35.16 16.09 -60.94
C ILE A 1 -35.52 16.45 -59.50
N LYS A 2 -34.49 16.65 -58.66
CA LYS A 2 -34.41 17.35 -57.35
C LYS A 2 -35.51 17.21 -56.27
N SER A 3 -35.08 16.76 -55.08
CA SER A 3 -35.46 17.28 -53.75
C SER A 3 -34.66 18.58 -53.45
N PRO A 4 -34.68 19.20 -52.24
CA PRO A 4 -35.71 19.47 -51.18
C PRO A 4 -35.70 20.96 -50.71
N SER A 5 -36.61 21.40 -49.80
CA SER A 5 -36.53 22.57 -48.88
C SER A 5 -37.94 22.92 -48.37
N ASP A 6 -38.25 23.39 -47.15
CA ASP A 6 -37.48 23.89 -46.02
C ASP A 6 -38.32 23.76 -44.74
N ASP A 7 -37.61 23.47 -43.64
CA ASP A 7 -38.11 23.47 -42.27
C ASP A 7 -38.38 24.89 -41.73
N SER A 8 -39.38 24.97 -40.87
CA SER A 8 -39.84 26.18 -40.17
C SER A 8 -38.80 26.78 -39.23
N VAL A 9 -38.45 28.04 -39.47
CA VAL A 9 -37.71 28.92 -38.54
C VAL A 9 -38.71 29.69 -37.68
N SER A 10 -38.60 29.57 -36.36
CA SER A 10 -39.06 30.60 -35.42
C SER A 10 -38.02 30.81 -34.34
N ASP A 11 -37.45 32.02 -34.33
CA ASP A 11 -36.49 32.54 -33.37
C ASP A 11 -36.97 32.44 -31.91
N PHE A 12 -36.12 31.88 -31.03
CA PHE A 12 -36.17 32.18 -29.60
C PHE A 12 -34.74 32.46 -29.09
N LYS A 13 -34.35 33.74 -29.11
CA LYS A 13 -33.15 34.24 -28.44
C LYS A 13 -33.37 34.20 -26.92
N THR A 14 -32.71 33.28 -26.22
CA THR A 14 -32.49 33.39 -24.76
C THR A 14 -31.10 33.93 -24.49
N SER A 15 -31.03 35.26 -24.32
CA SER A 15 -29.88 35.94 -23.73
C SER A 15 -29.83 35.63 -22.24
N THR A 16 -28.95 34.72 -21.81
CA THR A 16 -28.65 34.52 -20.39
C THR A 16 -27.85 35.72 -19.87
N GLN A 17 -28.53 36.74 -19.38
CA GLN A 17 -27.87 37.85 -18.68
C GLN A 17 -27.34 37.32 -17.34
N PHE A 18 -26.01 37.26 -17.21
CA PHE A 18 -25.33 37.05 -15.92
C PHE A 18 -25.59 38.27 -15.04
N THR A 19 -26.34 38.08 -13.95
CA THR A 19 -26.54 39.11 -12.93
C THR A 19 -25.21 39.45 -12.23
N PRO A 20 -25.03 40.67 -11.71
CA PRO A 20 -23.80 41.08 -11.01
C PRO A 20 -23.45 40.16 -9.84
N GLU A 21 -24.45 39.69 -9.10
CA GLU A 21 -24.35 38.76 -7.98
C GLU A 21 -23.79 37.38 -8.40
N ASN A 22 -24.16 36.89 -9.59
CA ASN A 22 -23.61 35.65 -10.14
C ASN A 22 -22.14 35.79 -10.56
N ARG A 23 -21.69 37.00 -10.95
CA ARG A 23 -20.28 37.26 -11.27
C ARG A 23 -19.41 37.35 -10.01
N GLU A 24 -19.92 37.96 -8.94
CA GLU A 24 -19.22 38.01 -7.65
C GLU A 24 -19.10 36.62 -7.01
N ASN A 25 -20.17 35.81 -7.04
CA ASN A 25 -20.13 34.43 -6.56
C ASN A 25 -19.17 33.55 -7.38
N LEU A 26 -19.13 33.69 -8.71
CA LEU A 26 -18.14 32.99 -9.53
C LEU A 26 -16.71 33.43 -9.20
N GLY A 27 -16.49 34.73 -8.98
CA GLY A 27 -15.19 35.29 -8.60
C GLY A 27 -14.70 34.76 -7.25
N ALA A 28 -15.60 34.65 -6.26
CA ALA A 28 -15.31 34.07 -4.95
C ALA A 28 -14.96 32.58 -5.04
N ILE A 29 -15.70 31.80 -5.85
CA ILE A 29 -15.44 30.38 -6.09
C ILE A 29 -14.08 30.17 -6.78
N ILE A 30 -13.79 30.94 -7.84
CA ILE A 30 -12.50 30.87 -8.54
C ILE A 30 -11.35 31.31 -7.62
N GLY A 31 -11.55 32.34 -6.79
CA GLY A 31 -10.58 32.79 -5.80
C GLY A 31 -10.30 31.74 -4.73
N SER A 32 -11.33 31.05 -4.25
CA SER A 32 -11.23 29.94 -3.30
C SER A 32 -10.48 28.76 -3.91
N LEU A 33 -10.83 28.35 -5.13
CA LEU A 33 -10.14 27.30 -5.87
C LEU A 33 -8.65 27.60 -6.07
N LYS A 34 -8.30 28.83 -6.49
CA LYS A 34 -6.89 29.25 -6.65
C LYS A 34 -6.12 29.20 -5.32
N LYS A 35 -6.72 29.64 -4.21
CA LYS A 35 -6.10 29.58 -2.88
C LYS A 35 -5.87 28.14 -2.44
N THR A 36 -6.85 27.26 -2.65
CA THR A 36 -6.74 25.82 -2.36
C THR A 36 -5.66 25.15 -3.20
N THR A 37 -5.57 25.46 -4.49
CA THR A 37 -4.52 24.92 -5.37
C THR A 37 -3.12 25.39 -4.94
N VAL A 38 -2.94 26.68 -4.63
CA VAL A 38 -1.65 27.21 -4.15
C VAL A 38 -1.27 26.62 -2.78
N MET A 39 -2.25 26.40 -1.91
CA MET A 39 -2.04 25.75 -0.62
C MET A 39 -1.60 24.30 -0.80
N MET A 40 -2.27 23.54 -1.67
CA MET A 40 -1.89 22.16 -2.02
C MET A 40 -0.48 22.09 -2.61
N ILE A 41 -0.13 22.99 -3.54
CA ILE A 41 1.23 23.07 -4.11
C ILE A 41 2.27 23.35 -3.02
N ARG A 42 1.99 24.27 -2.08
CA ARG A 42 2.90 24.57 -0.96
C ARG A 42 3.02 23.42 0.03
N VAL A 43 1.95 22.68 0.29
CA VAL A 43 1.95 21.50 1.16
C VAL A 43 2.76 20.37 0.52
N VAL A 44 2.54 20.08 -0.77
CA VAL A 44 3.33 19.12 -1.54
C VAL A 44 4.80 19.52 -1.56
N ALA A 45 5.13 20.79 -1.84
CA ALA A 45 6.50 21.27 -1.84
C ALA A 45 7.17 21.14 -0.46
N ARG A 46 6.47 21.45 0.64
CA ARG A 46 7.01 21.31 2.00
C ARG A 46 7.21 19.85 2.40
N SER A 47 6.28 18.96 2.03
CA SER A 47 6.40 17.52 2.26
C SER A 47 7.59 16.92 1.50
N LEU A 48 7.79 17.32 0.24
CA LEU A 48 8.95 16.91 -0.56
C LEU A 48 10.29 17.39 0.01
N ILE A 49 10.33 18.62 0.56
CA ILE A 49 11.56 19.23 1.11
C ILE A 49 11.90 18.67 2.50
N ARG A 50 10.92 18.46 3.37
CA ARG A 50 11.14 18.10 4.80
C ARG A 50 10.87 16.64 5.15
N GLY A 51 10.25 15.86 4.27
CA GLY A 51 9.86 14.48 4.57
C GLY A 51 8.72 14.34 5.58
N GLU A 52 7.98 15.42 5.88
CA GLU A 52 6.85 15.38 6.80
C GLU A 52 5.55 14.96 6.06
N SER A 53 4.73 14.16 6.75
CA SER A 53 3.45 13.62 6.26
C SER A 53 2.40 14.69 5.96
N PHE A 54 1.53 14.40 4.99
CA PHE A 54 0.51 15.28 4.38
C PHE A 54 -0.59 15.77 5.35
N HIS A 55 -0.60 15.35 6.61
CA HIS A 55 -1.80 15.38 7.45
C HIS A 55 -2.01 16.58 8.38
N ARG A 56 -1.20 17.64 8.38
CA ARG A 56 -1.35 18.72 9.39
C ARG A 56 -2.13 19.97 9.00
N HIS A 57 -2.57 20.15 7.75
CA HIS A 57 -3.22 21.40 7.34
C HIS A 57 -4.48 21.20 6.48
N THR A 58 -5.50 20.56 7.04
CA THR A 58 -6.89 20.67 6.57
C THR A 58 -7.81 20.91 7.76
N SER A 59 -7.88 22.14 8.25
CA SER A 59 -9.05 22.58 9.02
C SER A 59 -10.11 22.98 8.00
N MET A 60 -11.04 22.07 7.71
CA MET A 60 -12.25 22.43 6.96
C MET A 60 -13.18 23.19 7.90
N ALA A 61 -13.53 24.42 7.54
CA ALA A 61 -14.63 25.14 8.17
C ALA A 61 -15.93 24.33 7.98
N ALA A 62 -16.63 24.07 9.08
CA ALA A 62 -17.88 23.33 9.10
C ALA A 62 -19.00 24.13 8.39
N PHE A 63 -19.68 23.49 7.44
CA PHE A 63 -20.99 23.94 6.95
C PHE A 63 -22.09 23.28 7.82
N PRO A 64 -23.21 23.97 8.12
CA PRO A 64 -24.25 23.40 8.96
C PRO A 64 -24.99 22.29 8.20
N ALA A 65 -24.92 21.07 8.73
CA ALA A 65 -25.70 19.94 8.22
C ALA A 65 -27.12 19.98 8.80
N MET A 66 -28.11 19.91 7.92
CA MET A 66 -29.53 19.70 8.27
C MET A 66 -29.69 18.36 8.99
N SER A 67 -30.41 18.34 10.12
CA SER A 67 -30.52 17.16 11.01
C SER A 67 -31.22 15.98 10.34
N LEU A 68 -30.71 14.77 10.61
CA LEU A 68 -31.24 13.46 10.20
C LEU A 68 -32.64 13.16 10.76
N ASP A 69 -33.15 13.96 11.71
CA ASP A 69 -34.50 13.81 12.27
C ASP A 69 -35.62 14.17 11.29
N ASP A 70 -35.36 15.08 10.33
CA ASP A 70 -36.36 15.48 9.32
C ASP A 70 -36.58 14.40 8.25
N PHE A 71 -35.62 13.48 8.07
CA PHE A 71 -35.70 12.43 7.06
C PHE A 71 -36.56 11.23 7.50
N PHE A 72 -36.58 10.91 8.80
CA PHE A 72 -37.31 9.73 9.32
C PHE A 72 -38.77 10.00 9.70
N ARG A 73 -39.23 11.26 9.67
CA ARG A 73 -40.60 11.63 10.01
C ARG A 73 -41.64 11.38 8.91
N SER A 74 -41.20 11.12 7.68
CA SER A 74 -42.10 11.03 6.51
C SER A 74 -42.55 9.60 6.14
N ARG A 75 -42.26 8.55 6.92
CA ARG A 75 -42.43 7.16 6.43
C ARG A 75 -43.03 6.13 7.40
N ARG A 76 -43.96 6.53 8.28
CA ARG A 76 -44.77 5.58 9.06
C ARG A 76 -46.25 5.96 9.14
N THR A 77 -47.01 5.56 8.13
CA THR A 77 -48.45 5.33 8.21
C THR A 77 -48.83 4.15 7.31
N MET A 78 -48.92 2.94 7.87
CA MET A 78 -49.95 1.91 7.59
C MET A 78 -49.58 0.56 8.24
N THR A 79 -50.26 0.29 9.36
CA THR A 79 -50.90 -0.96 9.82
C THR A 79 -50.57 -2.32 9.19
N MET A 80 -50.24 -3.32 10.05
CA MET A 80 -50.97 -4.59 10.32
C MET A 80 -50.15 -5.39 11.38
N THR A 81 -50.55 -5.56 12.65
CA THR A 81 -51.64 -6.36 13.27
C THR A 81 -51.33 -7.88 13.39
N MET A 82 -51.38 -8.38 14.64
CA MET A 82 -51.44 -9.78 15.16
C MET A 82 -50.08 -10.50 15.37
N MET A 83 -49.78 -11.19 16.48
CA MET A 83 -50.54 -11.62 17.67
C MET A 83 -49.54 -12.01 18.81
N MET A 84 -49.93 -11.76 20.06
CA MET A 84 -49.35 -12.30 21.32
C MET A 84 -49.72 -13.80 21.49
N SER A 85 -49.17 -14.70 22.32
CA SER A 85 -48.83 -14.62 23.76
C SER A 85 -48.33 -16.01 24.27
N THR A 86 -47.53 -16.01 25.36
CA THR A 86 -47.49 -16.95 26.54
C THR A 86 -47.17 -18.45 26.37
N ASP A 87 -46.52 -19.21 27.27
CA ASP A 87 -45.81 -19.07 28.57
C ASP A 87 -45.27 -20.48 28.98
N SER A 88 -44.49 -20.57 30.07
CA SER A 88 -44.13 -21.71 30.95
C SER A 88 -42.69 -22.28 30.95
N SER A 89 -42.03 -22.06 32.09
CA SER A 89 -40.81 -22.66 32.71
C SER A 89 -41.24 -23.87 33.62
N PRO A 90 -40.41 -24.58 34.44
CA PRO A 90 -39.07 -24.27 34.98
C PRO A 90 -38.11 -25.46 35.28
N ASP A 91 -36.91 -25.16 35.83
CA ASP A 91 -36.18 -25.83 36.93
C ASP A 91 -34.68 -25.40 36.93
N SER A 92 -33.88 -25.30 38.01
CA SER A 92 -33.98 -24.99 39.45
C SER A 92 -32.52 -24.94 40.05
N TYR A 93 -32.36 -24.40 41.28
CA TYR A 93 -31.17 -24.34 42.19
C TYR A 93 -30.11 -23.22 41.96
N SER A 94 -30.03 -22.10 42.72
CA SER A 94 -29.69 -21.80 44.15
C SER A 94 -28.16 -21.90 44.45
N HIS A 95 -27.45 -21.06 45.24
CA HIS A 95 -27.82 -20.10 46.31
C HIS A 95 -26.65 -19.14 46.69
N SER A 96 -26.98 -17.89 47.09
CA SER A 96 -26.38 -17.04 48.17
C SER A 96 -24.96 -16.44 47.96
N SER A 97 -24.51 -15.30 48.49
CA SER A 97 -25.04 -14.23 49.37
C SER A 97 -24.02 -13.05 49.35
N SER A 98 -24.47 -11.80 49.55
CA SER A 98 -23.62 -10.60 49.77
C SER A 98 -23.19 -10.49 51.26
N PRO A 99 -22.23 -9.59 51.64
CA PRO A 99 -22.59 -8.17 51.89
C PRO A 99 -21.50 -7.11 51.59
N GLU A 100 -21.93 -5.85 51.57
CA GLU A 100 -21.14 -4.59 51.55
C GLU A 100 -20.37 -4.35 52.87
N LYS A 101 -19.25 -3.59 52.86
CA LYS A 101 -19.13 -2.18 53.37
C LYS A 101 -17.68 -1.63 53.50
N THR A 102 -17.49 -0.39 53.00
CA THR A 102 -16.64 0.75 53.46
C THR A 102 -15.15 0.59 53.81
N THR A 103 -14.30 1.43 53.21
CA THR A 103 -13.52 2.47 53.93
C THR A 103 -12.81 3.41 52.93
N SER A 104 -12.65 4.65 53.37
CA SER A 104 -12.46 5.87 52.59
C SER A 104 -11.06 6.48 52.81
N LEU A 105 -10.65 7.35 51.87
CA LEU A 105 -9.67 8.44 52.00
C LEU A 105 -8.17 8.08 52.06
N LYS A 106 -7.55 7.96 50.87
CA LYS A 106 -6.14 8.31 50.56
C LYS A 106 -6.00 8.57 49.05
N GLU A 107 -6.62 9.62 48.54
CA GLU A 107 -6.64 9.90 47.07
C GLU A 107 -5.97 11.21 46.63
N GLU A 108 -5.46 12.09 47.52
CA GLU A 108 -5.10 13.44 47.06
C GLU A 108 -3.61 13.75 46.86
N GLU A 109 -2.66 12.82 47.09
CA GLU A 109 -1.22 13.12 46.93
C GLU A 109 -0.49 12.41 45.77
N ASP A 110 -1.07 11.38 45.14
CA ASP A 110 -0.42 10.65 44.03
C ASP A 110 -0.75 11.22 42.62
N GLU A 111 -1.83 12.00 42.47
CA GLU A 111 -2.28 12.52 41.16
C GLU A 111 -1.31 13.52 40.50
N LYS A 112 -0.42 14.17 41.27
CA LYS A 112 0.50 15.19 40.72
C LYS A 112 1.81 14.62 40.18
N LYS A 113 2.14 13.35 40.44
CA LYS A 113 3.35 12.71 39.88
C LYS A 113 3.05 11.86 38.64
N GLU A 114 1.87 11.28 38.52
CA GLU A 114 1.48 10.51 37.32
C GLU A 114 1.19 11.40 36.10
N THR A 115 0.76 12.64 36.31
CA THR A 115 0.37 13.57 35.24
C THR A 115 1.54 14.03 34.35
N LYS A 116 2.80 13.86 34.77
CA LYS A 116 3.97 14.26 33.95
C LYS A 116 4.59 13.14 33.12
N ALA A 117 4.33 11.87 33.45
CA ALA A 117 4.91 10.71 32.74
C ALA A 117 4.00 10.19 31.60
N GLN A 118 2.69 10.45 31.65
CA GLN A 118 1.71 9.97 30.67
C GLN A 118 1.56 10.85 29.41
N SER A 119 2.34 11.92 29.26
CA SER A 119 2.08 12.93 28.21
C SER A 119 2.59 12.58 26.80
N ASN A 120 3.24 11.42 26.58
CA ASN A 120 3.94 11.19 25.31
C ASN A 120 3.57 9.95 24.48
N ALA A 121 2.62 9.10 24.87
CA ALA A 121 2.21 7.99 23.99
C ALA A 121 0.89 7.33 24.41
N MET A 122 -0.25 7.97 24.15
CA MET A 122 -1.49 7.24 23.88
C MET A 122 -2.42 8.17 23.13
N VAL A 123 -2.63 7.91 21.83
CA VAL A 123 -3.84 8.40 21.17
C VAL A 123 -4.98 7.74 21.94
N SER A 124 -5.64 8.49 22.82
CA SER A 124 -6.79 8.01 23.58
C SER A 124 -7.86 7.55 22.58
N SER A 125 -8.04 6.24 22.44
CA SER A 125 -8.98 5.70 21.48
C SER A 125 -10.36 5.66 22.12
N TYR A 126 -11.21 6.61 21.72
CA TYR A 126 -12.67 6.51 21.87
C TYR A 126 -13.21 5.14 21.43
N TRP A 127 -12.51 4.49 20.50
CA TRP A 127 -12.82 3.18 19.94
C TRP A 127 -12.29 1.97 20.72
N GLY A 128 -11.57 2.15 21.84
CA GLY A 128 -11.02 1.04 22.65
C GLY A 128 -9.95 0.21 21.94
N VAL A 129 -9.39 0.70 20.82
CA VAL A 129 -8.28 0.07 20.11
C VAL A 129 -6.99 0.38 20.88
N THR A 130 -6.53 -0.57 21.68
CA THR A 130 -5.28 -0.47 22.43
C THR A 130 -4.24 -1.38 21.77
N LYS A 131 -3.06 -0.84 21.45
CA LYS A 131 -1.95 -1.65 20.96
C LYS A 131 -1.49 -2.56 22.09
N LYS A 132 -1.65 -3.88 21.94
CA LYS A 132 -1.03 -4.84 22.84
C LYS A 132 0.50 -4.67 22.74
N LYS A 133 1.19 -4.64 23.87
CA LYS A 133 2.65 -4.74 23.88
C LYS A 133 3.02 -6.11 23.35
N ILE A 134 3.78 -6.13 22.27
CA ILE A 134 4.21 -7.35 21.60
C ILE A 134 5.69 -7.49 21.86
N THR A 135 6.13 -8.70 22.15
CA THR A 135 7.50 -9.04 22.52
C THR A 135 8.10 -9.96 21.46
N ARG A 136 9.42 -9.89 21.30
CA ARG A 136 10.23 -10.88 20.59
C ARG A 136 10.19 -12.23 21.32
N GLU A 137 10.73 -13.26 20.65
CA GLU A 137 10.95 -14.59 21.23
C GLU A 137 11.88 -14.54 22.46
N ASP A 138 12.80 -13.56 22.52
CA ASP A 138 13.70 -13.33 23.66
C ASP A 138 13.09 -12.48 24.80
N GLY A 139 11.80 -12.11 24.69
CA GLY A 139 11.08 -11.30 25.68
C GLY A 139 11.30 -9.79 25.59
N THR A 140 12.16 -9.31 24.68
CA THR A 140 12.35 -7.86 24.45
C THR A 140 11.15 -7.25 23.73
N GLU A 141 10.86 -5.96 23.95
CA GLU A 141 9.74 -5.29 23.28
C GLU A 141 9.97 -5.20 21.76
N TRP A 142 8.92 -5.46 20.98
CA TRP A 142 8.95 -5.36 19.52
C TRP A 142 8.98 -3.89 19.09
N PRO A 143 10.05 -3.41 18.43
CA PRO A 143 10.22 -1.98 18.17
C PRO A 143 9.39 -1.49 16.97
N TRP A 144 8.89 -2.40 16.13
CA TRP A 144 8.23 -2.05 14.87
C TRP A 144 6.71 -1.87 15.00
N ASN A 145 6.18 -0.97 14.19
CA ASN A 145 4.75 -0.73 14.04
C ASN A 145 4.24 -1.04 12.63
N CYS A 146 5.13 -1.31 11.69
CA CYS A 146 4.83 -1.55 10.28
C CYS A 146 4.76 -3.03 9.91
N PHE A 147 5.27 -3.93 10.76
CA PHE A 147 5.15 -5.38 10.60
C PHE A 147 5.24 -6.07 11.97
N MET A 148 4.83 -7.32 12.01
CA MET A 148 4.66 -8.12 13.22
C MET A 148 5.57 -9.34 13.22
N PRO A 149 5.90 -9.92 14.39
CA PRO A 149 6.81 -11.07 14.46
C PRO A 149 6.38 -12.29 13.61
N TRP A 150 5.07 -12.51 13.43
CA TRP A 150 4.54 -13.61 12.61
C TRP A 150 4.57 -13.34 11.10
N GLU A 151 4.92 -12.13 10.68
CA GLU A 151 5.13 -11.74 9.28
C GLU A 151 6.62 -11.83 8.89
N THR A 152 7.48 -12.12 9.86
CA THR A 152 8.94 -12.30 9.66
C THR A 152 9.27 -13.73 9.31
N TYR A 153 10.29 -13.94 8.49
CA TYR A 153 10.68 -15.26 7.98
C TYR A 153 12.19 -15.34 7.77
N ALA A 154 12.71 -16.56 7.59
CA ALA A 154 14.07 -16.77 7.12
C ALA A 154 13.99 -17.05 5.61
N ALA A 155 14.70 -16.27 4.79
CA ALA A 155 14.67 -16.43 3.34
C ALA A 155 15.33 -17.75 2.89
N ASP A 156 14.77 -18.39 1.87
CA ASP A 156 15.28 -19.60 1.23
C ASP A 156 16.46 -19.27 0.32
N LEU A 157 17.65 -19.44 0.88
CA LEU A 157 18.89 -19.27 0.15
C LEU A 157 19.21 -20.44 -0.81
N SER A 158 18.39 -21.50 -0.84
CA SER A 158 18.57 -22.64 -1.75
C SER A 158 17.95 -22.44 -3.14
N ILE A 159 17.22 -21.34 -3.33
CA ILE A 159 16.56 -21.00 -4.59
C ILE A 159 17.56 -20.86 -5.75
N ASP A 160 17.18 -21.38 -6.93
CA ASP A 160 18.03 -21.32 -8.12
C ASP A 160 18.07 -19.91 -8.73
N LEU A 161 19.17 -19.20 -8.47
CA LEU A 161 19.41 -17.86 -9.00
C LEU A 161 19.70 -17.83 -10.52
N SER A 162 20.03 -18.97 -11.13
CA SER A 162 20.43 -19.05 -12.54
C SER A 162 19.27 -19.27 -13.51
N LYS A 163 18.09 -19.60 -12.99
CA LYS A 163 16.88 -19.84 -13.77
C LYS A 163 16.49 -18.59 -14.58
N HIS A 164 16.29 -18.80 -15.87
CA HIS A 164 15.92 -17.76 -16.85
C HIS A 164 14.74 -18.25 -17.69
N HIS A 165 13.69 -17.45 -17.82
CA HIS A 165 12.60 -17.77 -18.73
C HIS A 165 12.96 -17.41 -20.17
N VAL A 166 13.21 -18.42 -21.01
CA VAL A 166 13.52 -18.20 -22.42
C VAL A 166 12.31 -17.62 -23.17
N PRO A 167 12.40 -16.44 -23.80
CA PRO A 167 11.27 -15.79 -24.47
C PRO A 167 10.86 -16.53 -25.74
N LYS A 168 9.74 -17.28 -25.69
CA LYS A 168 9.25 -18.09 -26.81
C LYS A 168 8.22 -17.32 -27.64
N THR A 169 7.22 -16.72 -26.99
CA THR A 169 6.11 -16.05 -27.67
C THR A 169 6.47 -14.62 -28.09
N PHE A 170 5.64 -14.00 -28.95
CA PHE A 170 5.81 -12.58 -29.27
C PHE A 170 5.71 -11.69 -28.01
N SER A 171 4.74 -12.01 -27.13
CA SER A 171 4.54 -11.30 -25.86
C SER A 171 5.76 -11.42 -24.95
N ASP A 172 6.38 -12.60 -24.87
CA ASP A 172 7.60 -12.79 -24.07
C ASP A 172 8.78 -11.99 -24.62
N LYS A 173 8.96 -12.01 -25.95
CA LYS A 173 10.01 -11.23 -26.62
C LYS A 173 9.79 -9.73 -26.41
N PHE A 174 8.53 -9.29 -26.43
CA PHE A 174 8.18 -7.91 -26.14
C PHE A 174 8.47 -7.55 -24.68
N ALA A 175 8.07 -8.39 -23.72
CA ALA A 175 8.36 -8.21 -22.30
C ALA A 175 9.87 -8.10 -22.04
N TYR A 176 10.63 -9.09 -22.52
CA TYR A 176 12.08 -9.14 -22.37
C TYR A 176 12.77 -7.90 -22.95
N ARG A 177 12.41 -7.52 -24.19
CA ARG A 177 12.97 -6.32 -24.83
C ARG A 177 12.62 -5.04 -24.06
N THR A 178 11.39 -4.95 -23.55
CA THR A 178 10.96 -3.80 -22.75
C THR A 178 11.83 -3.65 -21.51
N VAL A 179 12.05 -4.74 -20.76
CA VAL A 179 12.91 -4.73 -19.57
C VAL A 179 14.35 -4.36 -19.92
N LYS A 180 14.92 -4.95 -20.97
CA LYS A 180 16.28 -4.61 -21.42
C LYS A 180 16.43 -3.15 -21.85
N ILE A 181 15.40 -2.56 -22.47
CA ILE A 181 15.39 -1.14 -22.82
C ILE A 181 15.29 -0.26 -21.57
N LEU A 182 14.42 -0.62 -20.61
CA LEU A 182 14.26 0.11 -19.35
C LEU A 182 15.54 0.11 -18.50
N ARG A 183 16.39 -0.91 -18.63
CA ARG A 183 17.69 -0.99 -17.97
C ARG A 183 18.71 0.05 -18.46
N ILE A 184 18.67 0.45 -19.72
CA ILE A 184 19.65 1.39 -20.29
C ILE A 184 19.67 2.75 -19.57
N PRO A 185 18.53 3.47 -19.42
CA PRO A 185 18.54 4.76 -18.74
C PRO A 185 18.86 4.63 -17.25
N THR A 186 18.47 3.54 -16.59
CA THR A 186 18.77 3.33 -15.16
C THR A 186 20.26 3.08 -14.93
N ASP A 187 20.89 2.23 -15.75
CA ASP A 187 22.35 2.00 -15.70
C ASP A 187 23.13 3.31 -15.97
N LEU A 188 22.67 4.12 -16.92
CA LEU A 188 23.31 5.39 -17.26
C LEU A 188 23.17 6.44 -16.14
N PHE A 189 22.00 6.52 -15.51
CA PHE A 189 21.69 7.52 -14.49
C PHE A 189 22.35 7.20 -13.14
N PHE A 190 22.34 5.93 -12.71
CA PHE A 190 22.85 5.54 -11.39
C PHE A 190 24.31 5.09 -11.39
N LYS A 191 24.84 4.57 -12.52
CA LYS A 191 26.18 3.98 -12.59
C LYS A 191 26.42 3.02 -11.41
N ARG A 192 27.51 3.19 -10.65
CA ARG A 192 27.87 2.38 -9.46
C ARG A 192 27.30 2.88 -8.13
N ARG A 193 26.28 3.76 -8.13
CA ARG A 193 25.60 4.17 -6.88
C ARG A 193 24.57 3.11 -6.48
N TYR A 194 25.03 1.92 -6.06
CA TYR A 194 24.19 0.75 -5.78
C TYR A 194 23.06 1.04 -4.80
N GLY A 195 23.33 1.66 -3.65
CA GLY A 195 22.28 1.94 -2.68
C GLY A 195 21.22 2.95 -3.17
N CYS A 196 21.62 4.01 -3.89
CA CYS A 196 20.66 4.95 -4.48
C CYS A 196 19.85 4.31 -5.62
N ARG A 197 20.49 3.43 -6.41
CA ARG A 197 19.85 2.66 -7.48
C ARG A 197 18.82 1.71 -6.90
N ALA A 198 19.22 0.85 -5.97
CA ALA A 198 18.35 -0.13 -5.32
C ALA A 198 17.14 0.59 -4.71
N MET A 199 17.36 1.54 -3.81
CA MET A 199 16.30 2.37 -3.21
C MET A 199 15.31 2.92 -4.25
N MET A 200 15.80 3.42 -5.39
CA MET A 200 14.89 3.93 -6.41
C MET A 200 14.15 2.84 -7.18
N LEU A 201 14.79 1.72 -7.50
CA LEU A 201 14.15 0.60 -8.19
C LEU A 201 13.11 -0.08 -7.28
N GLU A 202 13.38 -0.23 -5.97
CA GLU A 202 12.41 -0.76 -5.00
C GLU A 202 11.11 0.05 -4.96
N THR A 203 11.20 1.38 -5.15
CA THR A 203 9.98 2.23 -5.19
C THR A 203 9.08 1.91 -6.38
N VAL A 204 9.63 1.33 -7.44
CA VAL A 204 8.92 0.90 -8.64
C VAL A 204 8.54 -0.57 -8.54
N ALA A 205 9.40 -1.42 -7.99
CA ALA A 205 9.19 -2.86 -7.80
C ALA A 205 8.04 -3.17 -6.83
N ALA A 206 7.76 -2.29 -5.84
CA ALA A 206 6.58 -2.44 -4.98
C ALA A 206 5.23 -2.14 -5.67
N VAL A 207 5.22 -1.59 -6.89
CA VAL A 207 3.98 -1.17 -7.57
C VAL A 207 3.22 -2.33 -8.25
N PRO A 208 3.86 -3.23 -9.01
CA PRO A 208 3.19 -4.32 -9.71
C PRO A 208 2.33 -5.22 -8.83
N GLY A 209 2.87 -5.72 -7.71
CA GLY A 209 2.12 -6.57 -6.77
C GLY A 209 0.87 -5.85 -6.22
N MET A 210 1.00 -4.56 -5.88
CA MET A 210 -0.12 -3.75 -5.40
C MET A 210 -1.22 -3.59 -6.47
N VAL A 211 -0.82 -3.27 -7.72
CA VAL A 211 -1.76 -3.11 -8.83
C VAL A 211 -2.48 -4.43 -9.14
N GLY A 212 -1.73 -5.53 -9.24
CA GLY A 212 -2.30 -6.85 -9.49
C GLY A 212 -3.23 -7.30 -8.37
N GLY A 213 -2.81 -7.13 -7.11
CA GLY A 213 -3.60 -7.43 -5.91
C GLY A 213 -4.92 -6.66 -5.87
N VAL A 214 -4.90 -5.34 -6.10
CA VAL A 214 -6.12 -4.51 -6.15
C VAL A 214 -7.04 -4.93 -7.29
N LEU A 215 -6.51 -5.15 -8.49
CA LEU A 215 -7.33 -5.54 -9.65
C LEU A 215 -7.95 -6.92 -9.47
N LEU A 216 -7.21 -7.89 -8.95
CA LEU A 216 -7.73 -9.22 -8.60
C LEU A 216 -8.75 -9.16 -7.46
N HIS A 217 -8.50 -8.34 -6.44
CA HIS A 217 -9.43 -8.13 -5.33
C HIS A 217 -10.77 -7.60 -5.82
N LEU A 218 -10.75 -6.52 -6.61
CA LEU A 218 -11.97 -5.94 -7.17
C LEU A 218 -12.67 -6.91 -8.16
N ARG A 219 -11.91 -7.72 -8.89
CA ARG A 219 -12.48 -8.77 -9.76
C ARG A 219 -13.20 -9.83 -8.94
N SER A 220 -12.57 -10.33 -7.88
CA SER A 220 -13.12 -11.31 -6.93
C SER A 220 -14.43 -10.80 -6.32
N LEU A 221 -14.47 -9.54 -5.86
CA LEU A 221 -15.69 -8.93 -5.31
C LEU A 221 -16.83 -8.83 -6.34
N ARG A 222 -16.54 -8.41 -7.58
CA ARG A 222 -17.57 -8.25 -8.62
C ARG A 222 -18.09 -9.56 -9.17
N LYS A 223 -17.27 -10.62 -9.16
CA LYS A 223 -17.64 -11.95 -9.63
C LYS A 223 -18.09 -12.91 -8.52
N PHE A 224 -17.87 -12.55 -7.25
CA PHE A 224 -18.09 -13.42 -6.08
C PHE A 224 -17.29 -14.72 -6.16
N GLU A 225 -16.03 -14.64 -6.61
CA GLU A 225 -15.13 -15.78 -6.85
C GLU A 225 -13.91 -15.75 -5.93
N GLN A 226 -13.37 -16.92 -5.57
CA GLN A 226 -12.10 -17.03 -4.85
C GLN A 226 -10.92 -16.75 -5.79
N SER A 227 -9.83 -16.19 -5.23
CA SER A 227 -8.64 -15.80 -6.00
C SER A 227 -7.49 -16.81 -5.93
N GLY A 228 -7.69 -17.99 -5.34
CA GLY A 228 -6.64 -19.01 -5.22
C GLY A 228 -5.43 -18.58 -4.39
N GLY A 229 -5.57 -17.57 -3.52
CA GLY A 229 -4.46 -17.01 -2.72
C GLY A 229 -3.66 -15.92 -3.43
N TRP A 230 -3.90 -15.65 -4.71
CA TRP A 230 -3.11 -14.69 -5.50
C TRP A 230 -3.21 -13.24 -5.03
N ILE A 231 -4.34 -12.82 -4.45
CA ILE A 231 -4.44 -11.48 -3.84
C ILE A 231 -3.43 -11.36 -2.71
N LYS A 232 -3.33 -12.39 -1.86
CA LYS A 232 -2.41 -12.40 -0.73
C LYS A 232 -0.96 -12.41 -1.22
N ALA A 233 -0.62 -13.32 -2.12
CA ALA A 233 0.74 -13.43 -2.67
C ALA A 233 1.24 -12.11 -3.28
N LEU A 234 0.41 -11.43 -4.09
CA LEU A 234 0.81 -10.17 -4.74
C LEU A 234 0.91 -8.99 -3.76
N LEU A 235 0.09 -8.97 -2.71
CA LEU A 235 0.21 -7.95 -1.67
C LEU A 235 1.39 -8.22 -0.74
N GLU A 236 1.74 -9.48 -0.50
CA GLU A 236 2.96 -9.89 0.23
C GLU A 236 4.21 -9.55 -0.57
N GLU A 237 4.23 -9.77 -1.89
CA GLU A 237 5.29 -9.30 -2.79
C GLU A 237 5.46 -7.78 -2.70
N ALA A 238 4.37 -7.01 -2.85
CA ALA A 238 4.44 -5.55 -2.76
C ALA A 238 4.93 -5.05 -1.39
N GLU A 239 4.57 -5.74 -0.31
CA GLU A 239 5.05 -5.44 1.04
C GLU A 239 6.52 -5.81 1.21
N ASN A 240 6.97 -6.94 0.65
CA ASN A 240 8.35 -7.37 0.68
C ASN A 240 9.28 -6.38 -0.04
N GLU A 241 8.92 -5.97 -1.25
CA GLU A 241 9.58 -4.90 -2.02
C GLU A 241 9.64 -3.58 -1.22
N ARG A 242 8.56 -3.25 -0.49
CA ARG A 242 8.54 -2.09 0.41
C ARG A 242 9.51 -2.26 1.59
N MET A 243 9.71 -3.48 2.08
CA MET A 243 10.68 -3.77 3.14
C MET A 243 12.12 -3.74 2.64
N HIS A 244 12.39 -4.10 1.38
CA HIS A 244 13.68 -3.85 0.71
C HIS A 244 13.96 -2.35 0.69
N LEU A 245 12.99 -1.54 0.25
CA LEU A 245 13.10 -0.08 0.24
C LEU A 245 13.41 0.48 1.64
N MET A 246 12.64 0.10 2.67
CA MET A 246 12.84 0.63 4.02
C MET A 246 14.21 0.26 4.59
N THR A 247 14.70 -0.93 4.26
CA THR A 247 16.06 -1.36 4.60
C THR A 247 17.13 -0.50 3.92
N MET A 248 16.95 -0.21 2.63
CA MET A 248 17.88 0.64 1.87
C MET A 248 17.88 2.10 2.33
N VAL A 249 16.74 2.63 2.81
CA VAL A 249 16.64 4.00 3.33
C VAL A 249 17.46 4.20 4.61
N GLU A 250 17.57 3.18 5.46
CA GLU A 250 18.46 3.20 6.64
C GLU A 250 19.94 3.35 6.23
N LEU A 251 20.31 2.84 5.05
CA LEU A 251 21.67 2.92 4.52
C LEU A 251 21.91 4.19 3.68
N VAL A 252 20.88 4.64 2.94
CA VAL A 252 20.96 5.74 1.98
C VAL A 252 19.81 6.69 2.20
N GLN A 253 20.11 7.86 2.76
CA GLN A 253 19.12 8.92 2.98
C GLN A 253 18.84 9.68 1.67
N PRO A 254 17.62 9.60 1.09
CA PRO A 254 17.30 10.26 -0.17
C PRO A 254 17.22 11.77 -0.01
N LYS A 255 17.71 12.51 -1.01
CA LYS A 255 17.55 13.96 -1.10
C LYS A 255 16.18 14.34 -1.66
N TRP A 256 15.76 15.59 -1.47
CA TRP A 256 14.44 16.07 -1.90
C TRP A 256 14.17 15.89 -3.42
N TYR A 257 15.20 16.02 -4.27
CA TYR A 257 15.05 15.84 -5.71
C TYR A 257 14.92 14.36 -6.11
N GLU A 258 15.54 13.44 -5.35
CA GLU A 258 15.36 11.98 -5.52
C GLU A 258 13.92 11.59 -5.15
N ARG A 259 13.36 12.18 -4.10
CA ARG A 259 11.94 11.99 -3.73
C ARG A 259 10.98 12.50 -4.80
N LEU A 260 11.26 13.67 -5.38
CA LEU A 260 10.47 14.20 -6.49
C LEU A 260 10.57 13.30 -7.73
N LEU A 261 11.75 12.75 -8.01
CA LEU A 261 11.96 11.79 -9.09
C LEU A 261 11.15 10.51 -8.87
N VAL A 262 11.16 9.94 -7.65
CA VAL A 262 10.33 8.79 -7.27
C VAL A 262 8.85 9.10 -7.53
N LEU A 263 8.34 10.25 -7.09
CA LEU A 263 6.95 10.64 -7.32
C LEU A 263 6.60 10.70 -8.82
N ALA A 264 7.47 11.27 -9.64
CA ALA A 264 7.26 11.36 -11.08
C ALA A 264 7.29 9.98 -11.75
N VAL A 265 8.28 9.15 -11.42
CA VAL A 265 8.43 7.79 -11.98
C VAL A 265 7.26 6.91 -11.56
N GLN A 266 6.88 6.90 -10.28
CA GLN A 266 5.70 6.16 -9.80
C GLN A 266 4.42 6.65 -10.48
N GLY A 267 4.24 7.96 -10.65
CA GLY A 267 3.08 8.51 -11.34
C GLY A 267 2.93 7.98 -12.77
N VAL A 268 4.03 7.91 -13.54
CA VAL A 268 4.00 7.36 -14.89
C VAL A 268 3.86 5.83 -14.88
N PHE A 269 4.69 5.15 -14.09
CA PHE A 269 4.78 3.70 -14.08
C PHE A 269 3.49 3.05 -13.55
N PHE A 270 2.91 3.57 -12.46
CA PHE A 270 1.65 3.07 -11.91
C PHE A 270 0.54 3.09 -12.96
N ASN A 271 0.35 4.23 -13.65
CA ASN A 271 -0.72 4.37 -14.64
C ASN A 271 -0.47 3.46 -15.86
N ALA A 272 0.78 3.39 -16.35
CA ALA A 272 1.14 2.53 -17.47
C ALA A 272 0.95 1.05 -17.12
N TYR A 273 1.43 0.61 -15.95
CA TYR A 273 1.31 -0.76 -15.48
C TYR A 273 -0.14 -1.14 -15.17
N PHE A 274 -0.93 -0.24 -14.59
CA PHE A 274 -2.36 -0.43 -14.37
C PHE A 274 -3.11 -0.71 -15.68
N VAL A 275 -2.92 0.12 -16.71
CA VAL A 275 -3.53 -0.09 -18.03
C VAL A 275 -3.03 -1.39 -18.66
N LEU A 276 -1.73 -1.67 -18.57
CA LEU A 276 -1.14 -2.91 -19.06
C LEU A 276 -1.77 -4.14 -18.39
N TYR A 277 -1.94 -4.14 -17.07
CA TYR A 277 -2.52 -5.26 -16.33
C TYR A 277 -3.99 -5.46 -16.70
N LEU A 278 -4.77 -4.38 -16.90
CA LEU A 278 -6.14 -4.47 -17.40
C LEU A 278 -6.23 -5.10 -18.80
N LEU A 279 -5.30 -4.75 -19.70
CA LEU A 279 -5.27 -5.26 -21.06
C LEU A 279 -4.71 -6.69 -21.13
N SER A 280 -3.71 -7.00 -20.32
CA SER A 280 -2.97 -8.25 -20.42
C SER A 280 -2.22 -8.60 -19.11
N PRO A 281 -2.89 -9.27 -18.15
CA PRO A 281 -2.25 -9.76 -16.93
C PRO A 281 -1.04 -10.67 -17.22
N LYS A 282 -1.14 -11.51 -18.26
CA LYS A 282 -0.04 -12.37 -18.72
C LYS A 282 1.23 -11.59 -19.06
N LEU A 283 1.09 -10.48 -19.79
CA LEU A 283 2.22 -9.67 -20.22
C LEU A 283 2.77 -8.87 -19.03
N ALA A 284 1.89 -8.37 -18.17
CA ALA A 284 2.27 -7.66 -16.95
C ALA A 284 3.15 -8.56 -16.05
N HIS A 285 2.68 -9.76 -15.71
CA HIS A 285 3.45 -10.72 -14.92
C HIS A 285 4.75 -11.15 -15.60
N ARG A 286 4.76 -11.36 -16.93
CA ARG A 286 6.01 -11.69 -17.65
C ARG A 286 7.02 -10.54 -17.65
N ILE A 287 6.56 -9.28 -17.67
CA ILE A 287 7.44 -8.11 -17.53
C ILE A 287 8.06 -8.08 -16.13
N VAL A 288 7.26 -8.27 -15.08
CA VAL A 288 7.76 -8.34 -13.70
C VAL A 288 8.77 -9.47 -13.54
N GLY A 289 8.46 -10.68 -13.99
CA GLY A 289 9.41 -11.80 -13.92
C GLY A 289 10.76 -11.50 -14.60
N TYR A 290 10.78 -10.72 -15.69
CA TYR A 290 12.04 -10.25 -16.27
C TYR A 290 12.69 -9.08 -15.52
N LEU A 291 11.92 -8.19 -14.88
CA LEU A 291 12.48 -7.16 -13.99
C LEU A 291 13.24 -7.81 -12.83
N GLU A 292 12.68 -8.87 -12.24
CA GLU A 292 13.32 -9.55 -11.12
C GLU A 292 14.57 -10.33 -11.55
N GLU A 293 14.61 -10.87 -12.78
CA GLU A 293 15.86 -11.40 -13.34
C GLU A 293 16.97 -10.32 -13.40
N GLU A 294 16.63 -9.08 -13.74
CA GLU A 294 17.59 -7.96 -13.70
C GLU A 294 17.93 -7.54 -12.26
N ALA A 295 17.00 -7.65 -11.31
CA ALA A 295 17.24 -7.38 -9.89
C ALA A 295 18.24 -8.39 -9.32
N ILE A 296 18.03 -9.70 -9.54
CA ILE A 296 18.95 -10.78 -9.14
C ILE A 296 20.36 -10.54 -9.69
N HIS A 297 20.45 -10.14 -10.96
CA HIS A 297 21.72 -9.80 -11.59
C HIS A 297 22.38 -8.58 -10.91
N SER A 298 21.62 -7.52 -10.66
CA SER A 298 22.10 -6.30 -10.01
C SER A 298 22.61 -6.57 -8.59
N TYR A 299 21.89 -7.38 -7.81
CA TYR A 299 22.31 -7.77 -6.47
C TYR A 299 23.51 -8.73 -6.47
N THR A 300 23.64 -9.57 -7.49
CA THR A 300 24.84 -10.40 -7.67
C THR A 300 26.07 -9.55 -7.97
N GLU A 301 25.95 -8.50 -8.77
CA GLU A 301 27.04 -7.52 -8.98
C GLU A 301 27.36 -6.75 -7.69
N TYR A 302 26.35 -6.39 -6.91
CA TYR A 302 26.55 -5.74 -5.61
C TYR A 302 27.33 -6.66 -4.65
N LEU A 303 26.92 -7.92 -4.50
CA LEU A 303 27.65 -8.90 -3.67
C LEU A 303 29.09 -9.10 -4.13
N LYS A 304 29.34 -9.07 -5.45
CA LYS A 304 30.69 -9.14 -5.99
C LYS A 304 31.53 -7.94 -5.55
N ASP A 305 31.01 -6.73 -5.66
CA ASP A 305 31.72 -5.52 -5.26
C ASP A 305 31.94 -5.43 -3.73
N LEU A 306 31.03 -6.01 -2.92
CA LEU A 306 31.24 -6.19 -1.48
C LEU A 306 32.37 -7.20 -1.19
N ASN A 307 32.39 -8.35 -1.88
CA ASN A 307 33.44 -9.36 -1.71
C ASN A 307 34.81 -8.87 -2.18
N ASP A 308 34.85 -8.04 -3.21
CA ASP A 308 36.07 -7.40 -3.73
C ASP A 308 36.55 -6.23 -2.84
N GLY A 309 35.80 -5.88 -1.77
CA GLY A 309 36.12 -4.79 -0.86
C GLY A 309 35.95 -3.38 -1.46
N LYS A 310 35.23 -3.25 -2.58
CA LYS A 310 34.95 -1.95 -3.22
C LYS A 310 33.86 -1.16 -2.48
N ILE A 311 33.01 -1.87 -1.73
CA ILE A 311 31.95 -1.31 -0.90
C ILE A 311 32.17 -1.82 0.52
N GLU A 312 31.98 -0.94 1.50
CA GLU A 312 32.12 -1.27 2.92
C GLU A 312 31.02 -2.24 3.37
N ASN A 313 31.41 -3.35 3.99
CA ASN A 313 30.48 -4.32 4.55
C ASN A 313 30.16 -4.00 6.02
N GLY A 314 29.36 -2.96 6.23
CA GLY A 314 28.92 -2.52 7.56
C GLY A 314 27.88 -3.45 8.21
N PRO A 315 27.44 -3.16 9.45
CA PRO A 315 26.41 -3.92 10.13
C PRO A 315 25.05 -3.81 9.41
N ALA A 316 24.26 -4.88 9.46
CA ALA A 316 22.91 -4.90 8.92
C ALA A 316 21.98 -3.92 9.67
N PRO A 317 21.09 -3.19 8.98
CA PRO A 317 20.05 -2.41 9.65
C PRO A 317 19.17 -3.28 10.55
N ALA A 318 18.77 -2.76 11.71
CA ALA A 318 17.94 -3.51 12.67
C ALA A 318 16.62 -4.01 12.07
N ILE A 319 16.02 -3.22 11.17
CA ILE A 319 14.79 -3.61 10.45
C ILE A 319 15.00 -4.88 9.61
N ALA A 320 16.15 -5.01 8.97
CA ALA A 320 16.50 -6.17 8.17
C ALA A 320 16.74 -7.40 9.04
N ILE A 321 17.45 -7.21 10.16
CA ILE A 321 17.70 -8.29 11.13
C ILE A 321 16.39 -8.89 11.63
N ASP A 322 15.44 -8.05 12.05
CA ASP A 322 14.17 -8.53 12.57
C ASP A 322 13.25 -9.08 11.47
N TYR A 323 13.20 -8.46 10.28
CA TYR A 323 12.31 -8.87 9.19
C TYR A 323 12.71 -10.22 8.57
N TRP A 324 14.00 -10.40 8.24
CA TRP A 324 14.55 -11.64 7.67
C TRP A 324 15.10 -12.62 8.72
N ARG A 325 14.86 -12.36 10.01
CA ARG A 325 15.35 -13.17 11.14
C ARG A 325 16.85 -13.47 11.07
N LEU A 326 17.66 -12.48 10.65
CA LEU A 326 19.10 -12.65 10.50
C LEU A 326 19.79 -12.76 11.87
N PRO A 327 21.02 -13.32 11.93
CA PRO A 327 21.86 -13.22 13.12
C PRO A 327 22.08 -11.77 13.56
N LYS A 328 22.26 -11.54 14.87
CA LYS A 328 22.43 -10.18 15.44
C LYS A 328 23.72 -9.47 14.97
N ASP A 329 24.70 -10.24 14.52
CA ASP A 329 25.97 -9.79 13.96
C ASP A 329 25.97 -9.77 12.42
N ALA A 330 24.80 -9.92 11.78
CA ALA A 330 24.67 -9.88 10.33
C ALA A 330 25.19 -8.57 9.73
N THR A 331 25.69 -8.69 8.52
CA THR A 331 26.32 -7.60 7.76
C THR A 331 25.45 -7.20 6.56
N LEU A 332 25.83 -6.09 5.91
CA LEU A 332 25.21 -5.65 4.66
C LEU A 332 25.20 -6.77 3.61
N LYS A 333 26.29 -7.56 3.51
CA LYS A 333 26.36 -8.71 2.60
C LYS A 333 25.25 -9.74 2.87
N ASP A 334 24.92 -10.01 4.13
CA ASP A 334 23.87 -10.96 4.49
C ASP A 334 22.49 -10.42 4.09
N VAL A 335 22.25 -9.12 4.31
CA VAL A 335 21.04 -8.42 3.87
C VAL A 335 20.87 -8.48 2.35
N ILE A 336 21.91 -8.15 1.58
CA ILE A 336 21.85 -8.24 0.12
C ILE A 336 21.64 -9.68 -0.36
N THR A 337 22.15 -10.67 0.40
CA THR A 337 21.97 -12.09 0.07
C THR A 337 20.51 -12.53 0.21
N VAL A 338 19.83 -12.13 1.29
CA VAL A 338 18.40 -12.47 1.48
C VAL A 338 17.49 -11.68 0.55
N ILE A 339 17.77 -10.39 0.31
CA ILE A 339 17.03 -9.59 -0.68
C ILE A 339 17.10 -10.27 -2.05
N ARG A 340 18.31 -10.67 -2.51
CA ARG A 340 18.46 -11.37 -3.78
C ARG A 340 17.68 -12.69 -3.85
N ALA A 341 17.48 -13.37 -2.72
CA ALA A 341 16.66 -14.59 -2.67
C ALA A 341 15.17 -14.26 -2.83
N ASP A 342 14.68 -13.20 -2.18
CA ASP A 342 13.32 -12.69 -2.37
C ASP A 342 13.05 -12.35 -3.85
N GLU A 343 13.99 -11.68 -4.52
CA GLU A 343 13.89 -11.36 -5.96
C GLU A 343 13.77 -12.62 -6.83
N ALA A 344 14.51 -13.68 -6.49
CA ALA A 344 14.42 -14.95 -7.19
C ALA A 344 13.06 -15.65 -6.95
N HIS A 345 12.47 -15.44 -5.77
CA HIS A 345 11.13 -15.89 -5.48
C HIS A 345 10.09 -15.10 -6.29
N HIS A 346 10.14 -13.77 -6.29
CA HIS A 346 9.25 -12.91 -7.08
C HIS A 346 9.34 -13.22 -8.58
N ARG A 347 10.56 -13.46 -9.10
CA ARG A 347 10.79 -13.93 -10.47
C ARG A 347 9.97 -15.18 -10.78
N ASP A 348 10.09 -16.20 -9.93
CA ASP A 348 9.47 -17.50 -10.15
C ASP A 348 7.94 -17.41 -10.06
N VAL A 349 7.42 -16.68 -9.07
CA VAL A 349 5.98 -16.46 -8.89
C VAL A 349 5.38 -15.70 -10.07
N ASN A 350 6.02 -14.63 -10.54
CA ASN A 350 5.52 -13.85 -11.66
C ASN A 350 5.62 -14.59 -13.00
N HIS A 351 6.72 -15.32 -13.26
CA HIS A 351 6.79 -16.17 -14.46
C HIS A 351 5.73 -17.28 -14.43
N PHE A 352 5.47 -17.87 -13.26
CA PHE A 352 4.42 -18.87 -13.07
C PHE A 352 3.02 -18.30 -13.29
N ALA A 353 2.72 -17.11 -12.74
CA ALA A 353 1.45 -16.40 -12.96
C ALA A 353 1.20 -16.14 -14.46
N SER A 354 2.24 -15.69 -15.17
CA SER A 354 2.19 -15.53 -16.62
C SER A 354 1.91 -16.86 -17.33
N ASP A 355 2.58 -17.95 -16.95
CA ASP A 355 2.40 -19.27 -17.57
C ASP A 355 0.99 -19.83 -17.38
N ILE A 356 0.36 -19.62 -16.22
CA ILE A 356 -1.04 -19.99 -15.98
C ILE A 356 -1.94 -19.33 -17.02
N HIS A 357 -1.77 -18.02 -17.22
CA HIS A 357 -2.54 -17.29 -18.23
C HIS A 357 -2.24 -17.73 -19.66
N PHE A 358 -0.99 -18.11 -19.98
CA PHE A 358 -0.64 -18.66 -21.29
C PHE A 358 -1.29 -20.01 -21.56
N GLN A 359 -1.54 -20.82 -20.53
CA GLN A 359 -2.29 -22.07 -20.62
C GLN A 359 -3.81 -21.85 -20.76
N GLY A 360 -4.29 -20.60 -20.78
CA GLY A 360 -5.71 -20.26 -20.88
C GLY A 360 -6.48 -20.45 -19.57
N LYS A 361 -5.77 -20.64 -18.45
CA LYS A 361 -6.35 -20.81 -17.12
C LYS A 361 -6.46 -19.47 -16.40
N GLU A 362 -7.40 -19.39 -15.47
CA GLU A 362 -7.42 -18.31 -14.49
C GLU A 362 -6.49 -18.61 -13.29
N LEU A 363 -5.98 -17.56 -12.64
CA LEU A 363 -5.16 -17.69 -11.44
C LEU A 363 -5.90 -18.42 -10.30
N SER A 364 -7.23 -18.34 -10.24
CA SER A 364 -8.04 -19.06 -9.25
C SER A 364 -7.97 -20.59 -9.40
N GLU A 365 -7.62 -21.10 -10.58
CA GLU A 365 -7.53 -22.54 -10.87
C GLU A 365 -6.19 -23.17 -10.46
N SER A 366 -5.20 -22.35 -10.12
CA SER A 366 -3.87 -22.82 -9.71
C SER A 366 -3.45 -22.03 -8.48
N PRO A 367 -3.38 -22.66 -7.30
CA PRO A 367 -3.14 -21.94 -6.06
C PRO A 367 -1.81 -21.17 -6.12
N ALA A 368 -1.82 -19.94 -5.60
CA ALA A 368 -0.61 -19.16 -5.44
C ALA A 368 0.34 -19.88 -4.47
N PRO A 369 1.66 -19.83 -4.69
CA PRO A 369 2.65 -20.42 -3.80
C PRO A 369 2.84 -19.56 -2.53
N VAL A 370 1.79 -19.37 -1.74
CA VAL A 370 1.82 -18.59 -0.49
C VAL A 370 2.69 -19.31 0.55
N GLY A 371 3.57 -18.56 1.22
CA GLY A 371 4.50 -19.11 2.21
C GLY A 371 5.65 -19.93 1.61
N TYR A 372 5.84 -19.85 0.29
CA TYR A 372 7.06 -20.29 -0.37
C TYR A 372 8.08 -19.16 -0.17
N HIS A 373 8.86 -19.20 0.91
CA HIS A 373 9.90 -18.20 1.18
C HIS A 373 11.21 -18.87 1.48
#